data_AF-A0A496VNZ1-F1
#
_entry.id   AF-A0A496VNZ1-F1
#
_cell.length_a   1.000
_cell.length_b   1.000
_cell.length_c   1.000
_cell.angle_alpha   90.00
_cell.angle_beta   90.00
_cell.angle_gamma   90.00
#
_symmetry.space_group_name_H-M   'P 1'
#
loop_
_entity.id
_entity.type
_entity.pdbx_description
1 polymer ?
#
loop_
_entity_poly.entity_id
_entity_poly.type
_entity_poly.pdbx_seq_one_letter_code
_entity_poly.pdbx_strand_id
1 'polypeptide(L)' 'MLHRHLNHQQYTLAAIDDIISRGRWEDWIELRDAVLNNRTLLEKVQRICQAYVHDPYAQRYHFWKHYAKKHLT' A
#
# COMPACT_ATOMS: atom_id res chain seq x y z
N MET A 1 -8.46 -10.52 -19.45
CA MET A 1 -8.15 -11.01 -18.09
C MET A 1 -8.98 -10.20 -17.12
N LEU A 2 -9.94 -10.85 -16.47
CA LEU A 2 -10.80 -10.23 -15.47
C LEU A 2 -9.90 -9.73 -14.34
N HIS A 3 -9.85 -8.41 -14.17
CA HIS A 3 -9.47 -7.82 -12.90
C HIS A 3 -10.47 -8.42 -11.91
N ARG A 4 -10.03 -9.44 -11.17
CA ARG A 4 -10.76 -9.92 -10.01
C ARG A 4 -11.05 -8.65 -9.24
N HIS A 5 -12.34 -8.29 -9.19
CA HIS A 5 -12.90 -7.66 -8.02
C HIS A 5 -12.43 -8.54 -6.86
N LEU A 6 -11.24 -8.21 -6.35
CA LEU A 6 -10.80 -8.63 -5.05
C LEU A 6 -11.96 -8.20 -4.19
N ASN A 7 -12.64 -9.17 -3.58
CA ASN A 7 -13.51 -8.85 -2.47
C ASN A 7 -12.69 -7.95 -1.56
N HIS A 8 -12.95 -6.64 -1.60
CA HIS A 8 -12.38 -5.59 -0.76
C HIS A 8 -12.74 -5.80 0.72
N GLN A 9 -13.10 -7.02 1.11
CA GLN A 9 -13.45 -7.35 2.47
C GLN A 9 -12.21 -7.41 3.36
N GLN A 10 -10.99 -7.64 2.83
CA GLN A 10 -9.76 -7.57 3.63
C GLN A 10 -8.55 -7.12 2.80
N TYR A 11 -8.02 -5.93 3.09
CA TYR A 11 -6.68 -5.50 2.66
C TYR A 11 -5.60 -6.43 3.26
N THR A 12 -5.34 -7.54 2.57
CA THR A 12 -4.26 -8.49 2.87
C THR A 12 -2.91 -7.87 2.48
N LEU A 13 -1.80 -8.42 3.01
CA LEU A 13 -0.47 -7.91 2.68
C LEU A 13 -0.18 -8.03 1.17
N ALA A 14 -0.57 -9.15 0.54
CA ALA A 14 -0.37 -9.35 -0.89
C ALA A 14 -1.21 -8.39 -1.74
N ALA A 15 -2.45 -8.06 -1.32
CA ALA A 15 -3.26 -7.09 -2.04
C ALA A 15 -2.69 -5.66 -1.94
N ILE A 16 -2.18 -5.27 -0.77
CA ILE A 16 -1.53 -3.96 -0.60
C ILE A 16 -0.25 -3.90 -1.45
N ASP A 17 0.57 -4.96 -1.42
CA ASP A 17 1.79 -5.04 -2.22
C ASP A 17 1.49 -4.97 -3.73
N ASP A 18 0.41 -5.62 -4.18
CA ASP A 18 -0.05 -5.55 -5.56
C ASP A 18 -0.49 -4.13 -5.96
N ILE A 19 -1.25 -3.44 -5.11
CA ILE A 19 -1.65 -2.05 -5.35
C ILE A 19 -0.42 -1.13 -5.43
N ILE A 20 0.55 -1.29 -4.54
CA ILE A 20 1.77 -0.46 -4.55
C ILE A 20 2.62 -0.74 -5.80
N SER A 21 2.80 -2.01 -6.16
CA SER A 21 3.67 -2.42 -7.27
C SER A 21 3.04 -2.21 -8.65
N ARG A 22 1.74 -2.45 -8.81
CA ARG A 22 1.05 -2.51 -10.11
C ARG A 22 -0.23 -1.67 -10.20
N GLY A 23 -0.72 -1.16 -9.07
CA GLY A 23 -1.93 -0.35 -9.02
C GLY A 23 -1.86 0.91 -9.88
N ARG A 24 -3.02 1.32 -10.38
CA ARG A 24 -3.23 2.58 -11.09
C ARG A 24 -3.57 3.68 -10.08
N TRP A 25 -3.72 4.90 -10.60
CA TRP A 25 -4.04 6.07 -9.78
C TRP A 25 -5.29 5.89 -8.90
N GLU A 26 -6.34 5.25 -9.44
CA GLU A 26 -7.57 4.94 -8.71
C GLU A 26 -7.31 3.99 -7.54
N ASP A 27 -6.55 2.91 -7.77
CA ASP A 27 -6.17 1.94 -6.72
C ASP A 27 -5.37 2.63 -5.59
N TRP A 28 -4.53 3.61 -5.94
CA TRP A 28 -3.76 4.38 -4.97
C TRP A 28 -4.63 5.34 -4.16
N ILE A 29 -5.65 5.96 -4.77
CA ILE A 29 -6.62 6.79 -4.06
C ILE A 29 -7.40 5.93 -3.07
N GLU A 30 -7.90 4.77 -3.50
CA GLU A 30 -8.63 3.86 -2.62
C GLU A 30 -7.76 3.37 -1.45
N LEU A 31 -6.51 2.98 -1.73
CA LEU A 31 -5.58 2.58 -0.67
C LEU A 31 -5.31 3.73 0.29
N ARG A 32 -5.12 4.96 -0.21
CA ARG A 32 -4.93 6.16 0.60
C ARG A 32 -6.10 6.37 1.55
N ASP A 33 -7.32 6.35 1.02
CA ASP A 33 -8.52 6.61 1.80
C ASP A 33 -8.72 5.50 2.85
N ALA A 34 -8.44 4.24 2.50
CA ALA A 34 -8.51 3.14 3.46
C ALA A 34 -7.46 3.24 4.59
N VAL A 35 -6.21 3.60 4.27
CA VAL A 35 -5.15 3.68 5.29
C VAL A 35 -5.35 4.89 6.21
N LEU A 36 -5.92 5.99 5.71
CA LEU A 36 -6.27 7.15 6.55
C LEU A 36 -7.40 6.85 7.54
N ASN A 37 -8.32 5.95 7.18
CA ASN A 37 -9.43 5.54 8.05
C ASN A 37 -9.08 4.33 8.95
N ASN A 38 -7.92 3.68 8.75
CA ASN A 38 -7.55 2.48 9.48
C ASN A 38 -6.04 2.39 9.74
N ARG A 39 -5.64 2.68 10.98
CA ARG A 39 -4.25 2.59 11.45
C ARG A 39 -3.60 1.22 11.22
N THR A 40 -4.35 0.13 11.35
CA THR A 40 -3.82 -1.23 11.11
C THR A 40 -3.38 -1.40 9.65
N LEU A 41 -4.04 -0.71 8.70
CA LEU A 41 -3.64 -0.74 7.30
C LEU A 41 -2.38 0.09 7.05
N LEU A 42 -2.22 1.23 7.74
CA LEU A 42 -0.96 2.00 7.72
C LEU A 42 0.23 1.15 8.18
N GLU A 43 0.07 0.38 9.25
CA GLU A 43 1.13 -0.51 9.77
C GLU A 43 1.47 -1.63 8.77
N LYS A 44 0.46 -2.19 8.08
CA LYS A 44 0.67 -3.16 7.00
C LYS A 44 1.45 -2.55 5.83
N VAL A 45 1.09 -1.35 5.40
CA VAL A 45 1.82 -0.60 4.35
C VAL A 45 3.27 -0.38 4.77
N GLN A 46 3.50 0.07 6.00
CA GLN A 46 4.86 0.27 6.52
C GLN A 46 5.67 -1.03 6.50
N ARG A 47 5.06 -2.15 6.95
CA ARG A 47 5.71 -3.47 6.95
C ARG A 47 6.11 -3.91 5.55
N ILE A 48 5.23 -3.75 4.56
CA ILE A 48 5.52 -4.10 3.16
C ILE A 48 6.68 -3.25 2.65
N CYS A 49 6.57 -1.93 2.79
CA CYS A 49 7.59 -1.03 2.24
C CYS A 49 8.96 -1.20 2.91
N GLN A 50 9.03 -1.68 4.16
CA GLN A 50 10.29 -1.96 4.84
C GLN A 50 11.13 -3.04 4.12
N ALA A 51 10.49 -3.98 3.43
CA ALA A 51 11.19 -5.02 2.67
C ALA A 51 11.95 -4.45 1.45
N TYR A 52 11.53 -3.29 0.93
CA TYR A 52 12.06 -2.69 -0.30
C TYR A 52 13.03 -1.52 -0.05
N VAL A 53 13.40 -1.27 1.21
CA VAL A 53 14.26 -0.12 1.58
C VAL A 53 15.65 -0.20 0.94
N HIS A 54 16.12 -1.41 0.65
CA HIS A 54 17.43 -1.65 0.04
C HIS A 54 17.45 -1.41 -1.48
N ASP A 55 16.29 -1.40 -2.14
CA ASP A 55 16.20 -1.22 -3.59
C ASP A 55 16.01 0.27 -3.93
N PRO A 56 17.02 0.97 -4.50
CA PRO A 56 16.90 2.37 -4.84
C PRO A 56 15.88 2.64 -5.97
N TYR A 57 15.50 1.62 -6.75
CA TYR A 57 14.56 1.74 -7.85
C TYR A 57 13.11 1.46 -7.45
N ALA A 58 12.87 1.01 -6.22
CA ALA A 58 11.54 0.78 -5.64
C ALA A 58 10.81 2.08 -5.22
N GLN A 59 10.79 3.10 -6.09
CA GLN A 59 10.28 4.46 -5.80
C GLN A 59 8.86 4.49 -5.23
N ARG A 60 7.98 3.60 -5.73
CA ARG A 60 6.59 3.46 -5.24
C ARG A 60 6.57 3.06 -3.77
N TYR A 61 7.40 2.11 -3.37
CA TYR A 61 7.52 1.66 -1.98
C TYR A 61 8.16 2.72 -1.09
N HIS A 62 9.15 3.48 -1.59
CA HIS A 62 9.71 4.60 -0.83
C HIS A 62 8.67 5.68 -0.56
N PHE A 63 7.87 6.04 -1.55
CA PHE A 63 6.75 6.96 -1.39
C PHE A 63 5.78 6.48 -0.29
N TRP A 64 5.28 5.24 -0.40
CA TRP A 64 4.33 4.68 0.56
C TRP A 64 4.93 4.49 1.96
N LYS A 65 6.24 4.19 2.08
CA LYS A 65 6.95 4.16 3.36
C LYS A 65 6.93 5.53 4.04
N HIS A 66 7.29 6.58 3.30
CA HIS A 66 7.31 7.94 3.84
C HIS A 66 5.90 8.41 4.19
N TYR A 67 4.91 8.08 3.37
CA TYR A 67 3.50 8.35 3.62
C TYR A 67 3.04 7.67 4.91
N ALA A 68 3.23 6.36 5.03
CA ALA A 68 2.84 5.61 6.22
C ALA A 68 3.53 6.14 7.49
N LYS A 69 4.85 6.42 7.41
CA LYS A 69 5.61 6.99 8.54
C LYS A 69 5.02 8.33 8.99
N LYS A 70 4.62 9.21 8.06
CA LYS A 70 4.05 10.53 8.38
C LYS A 70 2.71 10.42 9.12
N HIS A 71 1.90 9.42 8.78
CA HIS A 71 0.55 9.24 9.33
C HIS A 71 0.47 8.29 10.54
N LEU A 72 1.59 7.65 10.93
CA LEU A 72 1.67 6.81 12.14
C LEU A 72 2.16 7.56 13.38
N THR A 73 2.83 8.71 13.20
CA THR A 73 3.16 9.69 14.24
C THR A 73 1.92 10.32 14.83
#